data_AF-A0A3P6QK72-F1
#
_entry.id   AF-A0A3P6QK72-F1
#
_cell.length_a   1.000
_cell.length_b   1.000
_cell.length_c   1.000
_cell.angle_alpha   90.00
_cell.angle_beta   90.00
_cell.angle_gamma   90.00
#
_symmetry.space_group_name_H-M   'P 1'
#
loop_
_entity.id
_entity.type
_entity.pdbx_description
1 polymer ?
#
loop_
_entity_poly.entity_id
_entity_poly.type
_entity_poly.pdbx_seq_one_letter_code
_entity_poly.pdbx_strand_id
1 'polypeptide(L)'
;MSHLAFVLFVHAVLSQFGDVMMACLNLLNVPIRKIFNESISSSYNLNDEQLELLYSISASTMMIGVLVGFLIISRLMEVLGTKDTAITIRCSLGIIGSASMVLSFITRRFEFFVMGHFLSGVVSALKVALFIYVADCSPDKRRGS
;
A
#
# COMPACT_ATOMS: atom_id res chain seq x y z
N MET A 1 -1.43 24.00 18.64
CA MET A 1 -1.79 22.61 18.96
C MET A 1 -2.91 22.05 18.06
N SER A 2 -3.93 22.83 17.68
CA SER A 2 -5.05 22.38 16.83
C SER A 2 -4.64 21.85 15.45
N HIS A 3 -3.68 22.49 14.77
CA HIS A 3 -3.23 22.07 13.43
C HIS A 3 -2.48 20.73 13.45
N LEU A 4 -1.72 20.43 14.51
CA LEU A 4 -1.02 19.16 14.69
C LEU A 4 -2.00 18.02 14.96
N ALA A 5 -3.01 18.26 15.80
CA ALA A 5 -4.06 17.28 16.08
C ALA A 5 -4.89 16.94 14.82
N PHE A 6 -5.21 17.94 13.99
CA PHE A 6 -5.90 17.72 12.73
C PHE A 6 -5.08 16.89 11.74
N VAL A 7 -3.79 17.20 11.59
CA VAL A 7 -2.87 16.42 10.73
C VAL A 7 -2.75 14.99 11.23
N LEU A 8 -2.59 14.77 12.55
CA LEU A 8 -2.55 13.44 13.15
C LEU A 8 -3.88 12.67 12.97
N PHE A 9 -5.01 13.34 13.06
CA PHE A 9 -6.33 12.72 12.87
C PHE A 9 -6.54 12.29 11.41
N VAL A 10 -6.33 13.20 10.47
CA VAL A 10 -6.38 12.92 9.02
C VAL A 10 -5.41 11.79 8.68
N HIS A 11 -4.25 11.78 9.33
CA HIS A 11 -3.27 10.71 9.19
C HIS A 11 -3.72 9.37 9.76
N ALA A 12 -4.30 9.33 10.96
CA ALA A 12 -4.79 8.10 11.57
C ALA A 12 -5.86 7.44 10.70
N VAL A 13 -6.76 8.24 10.14
CA VAL A 13 -7.79 7.78 9.20
C VAL A 13 -7.15 7.33 7.87
N LEU A 14 -6.25 8.12 7.28
CA LEU A 14 -5.63 7.78 6.00
C LEU A 14 -4.64 6.61 6.08
N SER A 15 -4.04 6.38 7.25
CA SER A 15 -3.12 5.27 7.47
C SER A 15 -3.83 3.93 7.36
N GLN A 16 -5.12 3.86 7.74
CA GLN A 16 -5.90 2.63 7.69
C GLN A 16 -6.06 2.09 6.27
N PHE A 17 -6.10 2.95 5.24
CA PHE A 17 -6.20 2.47 3.85
C PHE A 17 -5.01 1.60 3.44
N GLY A 18 -3.78 1.93 3.89
CA GLY A 18 -2.59 1.15 3.61
C GLY A 18 -2.65 -0.26 4.20
N ASP A 19 -3.10 -0.37 5.46
CA ASP A 19 -3.23 -1.64 6.14
C ASP A 19 -4.38 -2.48 5.54
N VAL A 20 -5.48 -1.84 5.10
CA VAL A 20 -6.58 -2.49 4.38
C VAL A 20 -6.13 -3.01 3.01
N MET A 21 -5.39 -2.23 2.23
CA MET A 21 -4.85 -2.66 0.93
C MET A 21 -3.92 -3.87 1.08
N MET A 22 -3.12 -3.90 2.14
CA MET A 22 -2.24 -5.05 2.44
C MET A 22 -3.05 -6.31 2.80
N ALA A 23 -4.16 -6.12 3.52
CA ALA A 23 -5.04 -7.20 3.93
C ALA A 23 -5.97 -7.70 2.81
N CYS A 24 -6.18 -6.93 1.73
CA CYS A 24 -7.08 -7.27 0.62
C CYS A 24 -6.81 -8.66 0.04
N LEU A 25 -5.55 -9.01 -0.25
CA LEU A 25 -5.22 -10.32 -0.84
C LEU A 25 -5.65 -11.49 0.05
N ASN A 26 -5.54 -11.32 1.37
CA ASN A 26 -5.90 -12.35 2.33
C ASN A 26 -7.41 -12.39 2.60
N LEU A 27 -8.03 -11.23 2.88
CA LEU A 27 -9.47 -11.13 3.16
C LEU A 27 -10.34 -11.48 1.95
N LEU A 28 -9.91 -11.07 0.76
CA LEU A 28 -10.66 -11.21 -0.47
C LEU A 28 -10.15 -12.39 -1.32
N ASN A 29 -9.38 -13.32 -0.73
CA ASN A 29 -8.83 -14.48 -1.45
C ASN A 29 -9.91 -15.25 -2.24
N VAL A 30 -11.08 -15.50 -1.65
CA VAL A 30 -12.19 -16.20 -2.33
C VAL A 30 -12.82 -15.38 -3.47
N PRO A 31 -13.28 -14.13 -3.26
CA PRO A 31 -13.87 -13.33 -4.35
C PRO A 31 -12.86 -12.95 -5.43
N ILE A 32 -11.61 -12.62 -5.07
CA ILE A 32 -10.57 -12.36 -6.08
C ILE A 32 -10.33 -13.63 -6.90
N ARG A 33 -10.37 -14.84 -6.29
CA ARG A 33 -10.13 -16.10 -7.04
C ARG A 33 -11.22 -16.32 -8.07
N LYS A 34 -12.47 -16.04 -7.71
CA LYS A 34 -13.60 -16.09 -8.64
C LYS A 34 -13.43 -15.10 -9.78
N ILE A 35 -13.07 -13.85 -9.48
CA ILE A 35 -12.90 -12.81 -10.49
C ILE A 35 -11.74 -13.13 -11.42
N PHE A 36 -10.61 -13.59 -10.89
CA PHE A 36 -9.47 -13.97 -11.72
C PHE A 36 -9.79 -15.17 -12.59
N ASN A 37 -10.48 -16.18 -12.06
CA ASN A 37 -10.90 -17.32 -12.86
C ASN A 37 -11.85 -16.87 -14.00
N GLU A 38 -12.79 -15.96 -13.72
CA GLU A 38 -13.71 -15.41 -14.72
C GLU A 38 -12.98 -14.53 -15.78
N SER A 39 -12.07 -13.66 -15.33
CA SER A 39 -11.23 -12.80 -16.18
C SER A 39 -10.29 -13.57 -17.09
N ILE A 40 -9.66 -14.61 -16.53
CA ILE A 40 -8.66 -15.40 -17.20
C ILE A 40 -9.33 -16.42 -18.10
N SER A 41 -10.39 -17.12 -17.68
CA SER A 41 -11.17 -17.99 -18.58
C SER A 41 -11.64 -17.25 -19.85
N SER A 42 -11.93 -15.94 -19.75
CA SER A 42 -12.27 -15.11 -20.91
C SER A 42 -11.09 -14.81 -21.86
N SER A 43 -9.83 -14.91 -21.44
CA SER A 43 -8.64 -14.56 -22.23
C SER A 43 -7.68 -15.73 -22.50
N TYR A 44 -7.49 -16.63 -21.53
CA TYR A 44 -6.60 -17.78 -21.51
C TYR A 44 -7.21 -18.89 -20.63
N ASN A 45 -7.52 -20.06 -21.18
CA ASN A 45 -7.99 -21.21 -20.39
C ASN A 45 -6.86 -21.75 -19.49
N LEU A 46 -6.58 -21.08 -18.37
CA LEU A 46 -5.54 -21.46 -17.42
C LEU A 46 -6.07 -22.50 -16.41
N ASN A 47 -5.18 -23.41 -16.00
CA ASN A 47 -5.46 -24.42 -14.97
C ASN A 47 -5.41 -23.81 -13.56
N ASP A 48 -6.04 -24.46 -12.58
CA ASP A 48 -6.06 -24.03 -11.18
C ASP A 48 -4.66 -23.78 -10.60
N GLU A 49 -3.67 -24.61 -10.96
CA GLU A 49 -2.27 -24.45 -10.53
C GLU A 49 -1.64 -23.15 -11.03
N GLN A 50 -1.96 -22.73 -12.27
CA GLN A 50 -1.47 -21.47 -12.84
C GLN A 50 -2.11 -20.26 -12.16
N LEU A 51 -3.38 -20.37 -11.74
CA LEU A 51 -4.03 -19.35 -10.94
C LEU A 51 -3.33 -19.19 -9.59
N GLU A 52 -2.97 -20.29 -8.91
CA GLU A 52 -2.25 -20.21 -7.63
C GLU A 52 -0.87 -19.57 -7.76
N LEU A 53 -0.14 -19.88 -8.84
CA LEU A 53 1.12 -19.21 -9.16
C LEU A 53 0.94 -17.71 -9.33
N LEU A 54 -0.13 -17.28 -9.99
CA LEU A 54 -0.44 -15.87 -10.20
C LEU A 54 -0.71 -15.13 -8.88
N TYR A 55 -1.40 -15.78 -7.95
CA TYR A 55 -1.59 -15.28 -6.58
C TYR A 55 -0.27 -15.13 -5.83
N SER A 56 0.57 -16.16 -5.89
CA SER A 56 1.89 -16.16 -5.24
C SER A 56 2.80 -15.06 -5.81
N ILE A 57 2.76 -14.87 -7.14
CA ILE A 57 3.47 -13.78 -7.82
C ILE A 57 2.94 -12.43 -7.33
N SER A 58 1.61 -12.24 -7.25
CA SER A 58 1.03 -11.00 -6.73
C SER A 58 1.48 -10.72 -5.29
N ALA A 59 1.47 -11.71 -4.41
CA ALA A 59 1.96 -11.56 -3.03
C ALA A 59 3.47 -11.20 -3.00
N SER A 60 4.26 -11.80 -3.90
CA SER A 60 5.69 -11.52 -4.02
C SER A 60 5.96 -10.09 -4.50
N THR A 61 5.16 -9.56 -5.44
CA THR A 61 5.30 -8.16 -5.89
C THR A 61 5.08 -7.15 -4.78
N MET A 62 4.24 -7.48 -3.79
CA MET A 62 4.06 -6.64 -2.61
C MET A 62 5.35 -6.54 -1.79
N MET A 63 6.05 -7.66 -1.59
CA MET A 63 7.34 -7.67 -0.87
C MET A 63 8.41 -6.87 -1.63
N ILE A 64 8.43 -6.96 -2.96
CA ILE A 64 9.32 -6.14 -3.80
C ILE A 64 8.99 -4.66 -3.61
N GLY A 65 7.71 -4.29 -3.60
CA GLY A 65 7.26 -2.92 -3.34
C GLY A 65 7.70 -2.40 -1.98
N VAL A 66 7.62 -3.24 -0.93
CA VAL A 66 8.14 -2.90 0.41
C VAL A 66 9.65 -2.63 0.37
N LEU A 67 10.42 -3.51 -0.26
CA LEU A 67 11.88 -3.37 -0.38
C LEU A 67 12.26 -2.08 -1.14
N VAL A 68 11.62 -1.83 -2.28
CA VAL A 68 11.82 -0.60 -3.06
C VAL A 68 11.44 0.63 -2.24
N GLY A 69 10.32 0.58 -1.51
CA GLY A 69 9.89 1.65 -0.63
C GLY A 69 10.93 1.98 0.45
N PHE A 70 11.56 0.97 1.06
CA PHE A 70 12.63 1.17 2.04
C PHE A 70 13.92 1.75 1.45
N LEU A 71 14.23 1.48 0.18
CA LEU A 71 15.39 2.10 -0.47
C LEU A 71 15.14 3.57 -0.80
N ILE A 72 13.91 3.89 -1.21
CA ILE A 72 13.55 5.24 -1.64
C ILE A 72 13.29 6.16 -0.45
N ILE A 73 12.73 5.65 0.66
CA ILE A 73 12.30 6.46 1.82
C ILE A 73 13.41 7.37 2.36
N SER A 74 14.64 6.87 2.50
CA SER A 74 15.77 7.63 3.04
C SER A 74 16.09 8.83 2.15
N ARG A 75 16.18 8.62 0.84
CA ARG A 75 16.45 9.68 -0.13
C ARG A 75 15.29 10.68 -0.24
N LEU A 76 14.05 10.19 -0.12
CA LEU A 76 12.85 11.01 -0.16
C LEU A 76 12.79 11.95 1.06
N MET A 77 13.11 11.43 2.25
CA MET A 77 13.18 12.19 3.49
C MET A 77 14.25 13.29 3.45
N GLU A 78 15.40 13.03 2.82
CA GLU A 78 16.48 14.02 2.65
C GLU A 78 16.10 15.16 1.69
N VAL A 79 15.38 14.87 0.60
CA VAL A 79 15.08 15.84 -0.45
C VAL A 79 13.83 16.68 -0.15
N LEU A 80 12.74 16.04 0.28
CA LEU A 80 11.43 16.70 0.47
C LEU A 80 11.17 17.06 1.94
N GLY A 81 12.03 16.64 2.86
CA GLY A 81 11.81 16.78 4.29
C GLY A 81 10.83 15.72 4.83
N THR A 82 10.98 15.40 6.11
CA THR A 82 10.26 14.30 6.77
C THR A 82 8.75 14.51 6.80
N LYS A 83 8.28 15.76 6.95
CA LYS A 83 6.84 16.09 7.04
C LYS A 83 6.11 15.89 5.72
N ASP A 84 6.61 16.45 4.62
CA ASP A 84 5.91 16.45 3.33
C ASP A 84 6.02 15.09 2.64
N THR A 85 7.15 14.39 2.79
CA THR A 85 7.35 13.02 2.32
C THR A 85 6.36 12.05 2.99
N ALA A 86 6.22 12.17 4.31
CA ALA A 86 5.42 11.27 5.12
C ALA A 86 3.91 11.40 4.86
N ILE A 87 3.45 12.60 4.54
CA ILE A 87 2.01 12.89 4.39
C ILE A 87 1.63 12.92 2.92
N THR A 88 2.22 13.81 2.13
CA THR A 88 1.77 14.09 0.76
C THR A 88 2.03 12.91 -0.17
N ILE A 89 3.24 12.34 -0.12
CA ILE A 89 3.62 11.22 -1.00
C ILE A 89 2.93 9.94 -0.58
N ARG A 90 2.86 9.65 0.72
CA ARG A 90 2.17 8.45 1.21
C ARG A 90 0.69 8.46 0.85
N CYS A 91 0.01 9.59 1.07
CA CYS A 91 -1.43 9.69 0.80
C CYS A 91 -1.72 9.65 -0.71
N SER A 92 -0.94 10.33 -1.54
CA SER A 92 -1.14 10.30 -2.99
C SER A 92 -0.92 8.90 -3.56
N LEU A 93 0.18 8.22 -3.18
CA LEU A 93 0.43 6.84 -3.58
C LEU A 93 -0.63 5.87 -3.06
N GLY A 94 -1.13 6.08 -1.84
CA GLY A 94 -2.20 5.26 -1.26
C GLY A 94 -3.52 5.39 -2.00
N ILE A 95 -3.90 6.62 -2.38
CA ILE A 95 -5.11 6.89 -3.18
C ILE A 95 -4.98 6.26 -4.57
N ILE A 96 -3.82 6.42 -5.22
CA ILE A 96 -3.57 5.84 -6.55
C ILE A 96 -3.61 4.31 -6.48
N GLY A 97 -2.98 3.70 -5.47
CA GLY A 97 -3.00 2.25 -5.27
C GLY A 97 -4.41 1.70 -5.01
N SER A 98 -5.17 2.39 -4.16
CA SER A 98 -6.57 2.03 -3.87
C SER A 98 -7.46 2.14 -5.10
N ALA A 99 -7.32 3.24 -5.85
CA ALA A 99 -8.05 3.45 -7.10
C ALA A 99 -7.70 2.38 -8.14
N SER A 100 -6.43 1.98 -8.25
CA SER A 100 -5.98 0.91 -9.14
C SER A 100 -6.60 -0.45 -8.78
N MET A 101 -6.67 -0.79 -7.48
CA MET A 101 -7.33 -2.02 -7.03
C MET A 101 -8.83 -2.02 -7.33
N VAL A 102 -9.52 -0.90 -7.08
CA VAL A 102 -10.96 -0.79 -7.40
C VAL A 102 -11.18 -0.87 -8.90
N LEU A 103 -10.34 -0.21 -9.69
CA LEU A 103 -10.41 -0.26 -11.14
C LEU A 103 -10.15 -1.68 -11.67
N SER A 104 -9.26 -2.44 -11.05
CA SER A 104 -9.06 -3.85 -11.37
C SER A 104 -10.34 -4.68 -11.23
N PHE A 105 -11.11 -4.43 -10.16
CA PHE A 105 -12.39 -5.10 -9.92
C PHE A 105 -13.43 -4.75 -11.01
N ILE A 106 -13.49 -3.48 -11.41
CA ILE A 106 -14.43 -2.99 -12.44
C ILE A 106 -14.04 -3.51 -13.83
N THR A 107 -12.76 -3.42 -14.19
CA THR A 107 -12.24 -3.80 -15.51
C THR A 107 -12.03 -5.29 -15.66
N ARG A 108 -12.12 -6.06 -14.55
CA ARG A 108 -11.84 -7.50 -14.52
C ARG A 108 -10.44 -7.81 -15.08
N ARG A 109 -9.45 -6.94 -14.82
CA ARG A 109 -8.07 -7.08 -15.30
C ARG A 109 -7.11 -7.27 -14.13
N PHE A 110 -6.36 -8.36 -14.18
CA PHE A 110 -5.38 -8.73 -13.14
C PHE A 110 -4.21 -7.75 -13.01
N GLU A 111 -3.77 -7.14 -14.11
CA GLU A 111 -2.58 -6.27 -14.13
C GLU A 111 -2.70 -5.06 -13.18
N PHE A 112 -3.89 -4.44 -13.12
CA PHE A 112 -4.17 -3.33 -12.22
C PHE A 112 -4.20 -3.75 -10.74
N PHE A 113 -4.51 -5.02 -10.46
CA PHE A 113 -4.48 -5.57 -9.11
C PHE A 113 -3.04 -5.71 -8.60
N VAL A 114 -2.17 -6.28 -9.44
CA VAL A 114 -0.73 -6.41 -9.13
C VAL A 114 -0.09 -5.04 -8.92
N MET A 115 -0.42 -4.08 -9.80
CA MET A 115 0.09 -2.71 -9.69
C MET A 115 -0.37 -2.06 -8.38
N GLY A 116 -1.64 -2.25 -8.00
CA GLY A 116 -2.17 -1.80 -6.72
C GLY A 116 -1.44 -2.40 -5.52
N HIS A 117 -1.12 -3.70 -5.57
CA HIS A 117 -0.37 -4.36 -4.49
C HIS A 117 1.09 -3.91 -4.39
N PHE A 118 1.74 -3.68 -5.52
CA PHE A 118 3.09 -3.10 -5.53
C PHE A 118 3.09 -1.73 -4.86
N LEU A 119 2.17 -0.84 -5.23
CA LEU A 119 2.01 0.48 -4.60
C LEU A 119 1.68 0.36 -3.11
N SER A 120 0.79 -0.57 -2.72
CA SER A 120 0.48 -0.83 -1.31
C SER A 120 1.72 -1.25 -0.51
N GLY A 121 2.61 -2.05 -1.10
CA GLY A 121 3.90 -2.41 -0.49
C GLY A 121 4.79 -1.19 -0.24
N VAL A 122 4.92 -0.31 -1.24
CA VAL A 122 5.68 0.94 -1.13
C VAL A 122 5.10 1.85 -0.04
N VAL A 123 3.77 2.01 -0.01
CA VAL A 123 3.05 2.82 1.00
C VAL A 123 3.24 2.27 2.42
N SER A 124 3.35 0.95 2.56
CA SER A 124 3.62 0.29 3.85
C SER A 124 5.03 0.63 4.36
N ALA A 125 6.05 0.61 3.50
CA ALA A 125 7.40 1.02 3.87
C ALA A 125 7.46 2.51 4.29
N LEU A 126 6.74 3.39 3.58
CA LEU A 126 6.63 4.81 3.92
C LEU A 126 6.00 5.06 5.31
N LYS A 127 5.31 4.08 5.90
CA LYS A 127 4.81 4.17 7.29
C LYS A 127 5.95 4.38 8.29
N VAL A 128 7.17 3.90 8.00
CA VAL A 128 8.32 4.05 8.90
C VAL A 128 8.80 5.51 9.00
N ALA A 129 8.77 6.28 7.90
CA ALA A 129 9.12 7.72 7.94
C ALA A 129 8.21 8.51 8.90
N LEU A 130 6.97 8.08 9.07
CA LEU A 130 6.04 8.72 9.99
C LEU A 130 6.37 8.44 11.44
N PHE A 131 6.74 7.19 11.77
CA PHE A 131 7.22 6.88 13.12
C PHE A 131 8.42 7.76 13.48
N ILE A 132 9.33 7.97 12.53
CA ILE A 132 10.48 8.87 12.71
C ILE A 132 10.02 10.32 12.91
N TYR A 133 9.11 10.83 12.06
CA TYR A 133 8.58 12.19 12.19
C TYR A 133 7.88 12.44 13.53
N VAL A 134 7.07 11.48 13.99
CA VAL A 134 6.38 11.56 15.29
C VAL A 134 7.38 11.51 16.44
N ALA A 135 8.42 10.67 16.34
CA ALA A 135 9.49 10.59 17.34
C ALA A 135 10.31 11.89 17.43
N ASP A 136 10.49 12.60 16.32
CA ASP A 136 11.14 13.92 16.29
C ASP A 136 10.25 15.05 16.82
N CYS A 137 8.94 14.98 16.60
CA CYS A 137 7.99 15.98 17.13
C CYS A 137 7.64 15.75 18.61
N SER A 138 7.98 14.59 19.18
CA SER A 138 7.67 14.27 20.57
C SER A 138 8.65 14.99 21.52
N PRO A 139 8.17 15.74 22.54
CA PRO A 139 9.04 16.46 23.46
C PRO A 139 9.97 15.49 24.19
N ASP A 140 11.25 15.87 24.37
CA ASP A 140 12.37 15.04 24.88
C ASP A 140 12.07 14.24 26.17
N LYS A 141 11.03 14.62 26.93
CA LYS A 141 10.62 13.93 28.16
C LYS A 141 9.81 12.63 27.96
N ARG A 142 9.41 12.25 26.74
CA ARG A 142 8.62 11.01 26.48
C ARG A 142 9.01 10.26 25.20
N ARG A 143 10.28 10.30 24.79
CA ARG A 143 10.78 9.65 23.56
C ARG A 143 10.78 8.11 23.56
N GLY A 144 10.08 7.45 24.48
CA GLY A 144 10.04 5.99 24.55
C GLY A 144 8.97 5.39 25.47
N SER A 145 7.87 6.11 25.74
CA SER A 145 6.76 5.62 26.57
C SER A 145 5.44 5.61 25.81
#